data_AF-A0A7C3M2Q3-F1
#
_entry.id   AF-A0A7C3M2Q3-F1
#
_cell.length_a   1.000
_cell.length_b   1.000
_cell.length_c   1.000
_cell.angle_alpha   90.00
_cell.angle_beta   90.00
_cell.angle_gamma   90.00
#
_symmetry.space_group_name_H-M   'P 1'
#
loop_
_entity.id
_entity.type
_entity.pdbx_description
1 polymer ?
#
loop_
_entity_poly.entity_id
_entity_poly.type
_entity_poly.pdbx_seq_one_letter_code
_entity_poly.pdbx_strand_id
1 'polypeptide(L)'
;MKKIIYFLMFGFSSMLFAVEILVDQNMTKESKILTSKHNYFGEQLFQGNFKENKQFRYNPDYLINVGDIVSVKVWGAFEFSSDLTVDKQGNIFLPKVGEIQLLGLKNKLLKSKIESSMKKVFNQNVYVYANLKQYQPISVFVSGAVK
;
A
#
# COMPACT_ATOMS: atom_id res chain seq x y z
N MET A 1 -42.91 7.97 -97.01
CA MET A 1 -43.71 8.83 -96.10
C MET A 1 -44.44 7.95 -95.11
N LYS A 2 -44.32 8.25 -93.79
CA LYS A 2 -45.28 7.94 -92.69
C LYS A 2 -45.45 6.44 -92.33
N LYS A 3 -45.47 5.98 -91.08
CA LYS A 3 -45.42 6.61 -89.75
C LYS A 3 -45.10 5.50 -88.73
N ILE A 4 -44.13 5.79 -87.87
CA ILE A 4 -44.01 5.33 -86.48
C ILE A 4 -45.39 5.33 -85.81
N ILE A 5 -45.76 4.24 -85.12
CA ILE A 5 -46.66 4.15 -83.93
C ILE A 5 -46.97 2.66 -83.69
N TYR A 6 -46.08 1.98 -82.96
CA TYR A 6 -46.37 0.72 -82.26
C TYR A 6 -45.66 0.78 -80.91
N PHE A 7 -46.09 1.69 -80.05
CA PHE A 7 -45.53 1.84 -78.70
C PHE A 7 -46.59 2.27 -77.67
N LEU A 8 -47.75 1.60 -77.61
CA LEU A 8 -48.74 1.98 -76.59
C LEU A 8 -49.64 0.89 -75.99
N MET A 9 -49.34 -0.40 -76.09
CA MET A 9 -50.20 -1.42 -75.46
C MET A 9 -49.42 -2.66 -75.02
N PHE A 10 -48.63 -2.57 -73.94
CA PHE A 10 -48.44 -3.68 -72.99
C PHE A 10 -47.77 -3.19 -71.70
N GLY A 11 -48.50 -2.39 -70.92
CA GLY A 11 -48.12 -2.04 -69.56
C GLY A 11 -48.71 -3.05 -68.58
N PHE A 12 -48.03 -4.16 -68.33
CA PHE A 12 -48.17 -4.93 -67.09
C PHE A 12 -47.06 -5.98 -67.02
N SER A 13 -46.05 -5.76 -66.18
CA SER A 13 -45.45 -6.75 -65.28
C SER A 13 -44.08 -6.28 -64.79
N SER A 14 -43.99 -6.17 -63.46
CA SER A 14 -42.78 -6.25 -62.64
C SER A 14 -41.63 -5.29 -62.94
N MET A 15 -41.61 -4.15 -62.26
CA MET A 15 -40.38 -3.74 -61.58
C MET A 15 -40.68 -3.63 -60.08
N LEU A 16 -40.18 -4.60 -59.33
CA LEU A 16 -39.95 -4.46 -57.90
C LEU A 16 -38.95 -3.32 -57.74
N PHE A 17 -39.38 -2.21 -57.14
CA PHE A 17 -38.45 -1.26 -56.56
C PHE A 17 -37.77 -1.97 -55.38
N ALA A 18 -36.57 -2.50 -55.61
CA ALA A 18 -35.66 -2.78 -54.51
C ALA A 18 -35.22 -1.42 -53.96
N VAL A 19 -35.69 -1.07 -52.76
CA VAL A 19 -35.08 0.02 -51.99
C VAL A 19 -33.72 -0.49 -51.57
N GLU A 20 -32.67 -0.02 -52.23
CA GLU A 20 -31.32 -0.23 -51.76
C GLU A 20 -31.17 0.57 -50.47
N ILE A 21 -31.22 -0.14 -49.34
CA ILE A 21 -30.85 0.45 -48.06
C ILE A 21 -29.36 0.75 -48.19
N LEU A 22 -29.02 2.03 -48.40
CA LEU A 22 -27.70 2.52 -48.08
C LEU A 22 -27.50 2.25 -46.59
N VAL A 23 -26.86 1.13 -46.28
CA VAL A 23 -26.33 0.88 -44.94
C VAL A 23 -25.32 1.98 -44.71
N ASP A 24 -25.72 3.00 -43.95
CA ASP A 24 -24.79 3.97 -43.43
C ASP A 24 -23.75 3.20 -42.61
N GLN A 25 -22.55 3.03 -43.18
CA GLN A 25 -21.44 2.32 -42.53
C GLN A 25 -20.98 3.01 -41.23
N ASN A 26 -21.58 4.14 -40.85
CA ASN A 26 -21.43 4.71 -39.52
C ASN A 26 -22.10 3.90 -38.40
N MET A 27 -22.82 2.83 -38.72
CA MET A 27 -23.12 1.75 -37.75
C MET A 27 -21.96 0.75 -37.59
N THR A 28 -20.73 1.20 -37.83
CA THR A 28 -19.52 0.61 -37.24
C THR A 28 -18.88 1.60 -36.28
N LYS A 29 -19.69 2.31 -35.48
CA LYS A 29 -19.22 2.57 -34.12
C LYS A 29 -19.12 1.19 -33.48
N GLU A 30 -17.90 0.63 -33.49
CA GLU A 30 -17.47 -0.25 -32.41
C GLU A 30 -18.18 0.28 -31.17
N SER A 31 -18.95 -0.57 -30.50
CA SER A 31 -19.18 -0.32 -29.09
C SER A 31 -17.78 -0.33 -28.51
N LYS A 32 -17.12 0.85 -28.52
CA LYS A 32 -16.09 1.19 -27.59
C LYS A 32 -16.86 0.98 -26.32
N ILE A 33 -16.74 -0.22 -25.75
CA ILE A 33 -17.19 -0.48 -24.42
C ILE A 33 -16.43 0.62 -23.71
N LEU A 34 -17.15 1.67 -23.32
CA LEU A 34 -16.69 2.56 -22.28
C LEU A 34 -16.68 1.60 -21.11
N THR A 35 -15.63 0.80 -21.02
CA THR A 35 -15.16 0.24 -19.78
C THR A 35 -14.83 1.51 -19.04
N SER A 36 -15.87 2.11 -18.44
CA SER A 36 -15.73 2.97 -17.29
C SER A 36 -14.66 2.24 -16.51
N LYS A 37 -13.46 2.82 -16.49
CA LYS A 37 -12.39 2.31 -15.66
C LYS A 37 -12.91 2.55 -14.25
N HIS A 38 -13.76 1.64 -13.83
CA HIS A 38 -14.49 1.74 -12.58
C HIS A 38 -13.44 1.30 -11.58
N ASN A 39 -12.69 2.27 -11.09
CA ASN A 39 -11.72 1.97 -10.07
C ASN A 39 -12.53 1.46 -8.88
N TYR A 40 -12.35 0.20 -8.53
CA TYR A 40 -13.01 -0.36 -7.36
C TYR A 40 -12.38 0.29 -6.13
N PHE A 41 -13.18 0.49 -5.09
CA PHE A 41 -12.65 1.03 -3.85
C PHE A 41 -11.54 0.12 -3.34
N GLY A 42 -10.32 0.66 -3.21
CA GLY A 42 -9.16 -0.10 -2.78
C GLY A 42 -8.34 -0.79 -3.87
N GLU A 43 -8.67 -0.69 -5.16
CA GLU A 43 -7.89 -1.29 -6.28
C GLU A 43 -6.40 -0.88 -6.21
N GLN A 44 -6.12 0.38 -5.83
CA GLN A 44 -4.76 0.91 -5.68
C GLN A 44 -3.94 0.19 -4.59
N LEU A 45 -4.60 -0.44 -3.61
CA LEU A 45 -3.97 -1.26 -2.58
C LEU A 45 -3.47 -2.60 -3.12
N PHE A 46 -3.89 -3.02 -4.32
CA PHE A 46 -3.51 -4.28 -4.93
C PHE A 46 -2.61 -4.11 -6.16
N GLN A 47 -2.53 -2.90 -6.72
CA GLN A 47 -1.62 -2.56 -7.82
C GLN A 47 -0.14 -2.48 -7.41
N GLY A 48 0.19 -2.71 -6.14
CA GLY A 48 1.58 -2.73 -5.65
C GLY A 48 2.18 -1.35 -5.35
N ASN A 49 1.42 -0.27 -5.49
CA ASN A 49 1.85 1.12 -5.19
C ASN A 49 2.21 1.34 -3.70
N PHE A 50 1.92 0.38 -2.83
CA PHE A 50 2.25 0.39 -1.40
C PHE A 50 3.62 -0.23 -1.07
N LYS A 51 4.24 -0.97 -2.00
CA LYS A 51 5.53 -1.67 -1.74
C LYS A 51 6.66 -0.72 -1.34
N GLU A 52 6.64 0.50 -1.89
CA GLU A 52 7.63 1.54 -1.64
C GLU A 52 7.29 2.43 -0.43
N ASN A 53 6.06 2.37 0.08
CA ASN A 53 5.62 3.23 1.20
C ASN A 53 6.04 2.64 2.56
N LYS A 54 7.34 2.67 2.85
CA LYS A 54 7.88 2.40 4.19
C LYS A 54 7.87 3.69 5.02
N GLN A 55 6.69 4.09 5.49
CA GLN A 55 6.61 5.23 6.42
C GLN A 55 6.90 4.77 7.84
N PHE A 56 8.10 5.10 8.34
CA PHE A 56 8.46 4.97 9.74
C PHE A 56 7.76 6.05 10.57
N ARG A 57 6.48 5.83 10.89
CA ARG A 57 5.73 6.70 11.81
C ARG A 57 5.90 6.19 13.24
N TYR A 58 6.06 7.13 14.17
CA TYR A 58 6.03 6.82 15.58
C TYR A 58 4.68 6.17 15.94
N ASN A 59 4.73 4.93 16.40
CA ASN A 59 3.57 4.20 16.88
C ASN A 59 3.74 3.93 18.39
N PRO A 60 3.01 4.63 19.27
CA PRO A 60 3.14 4.48 20.73
C PRO A 60 2.65 3.13 21.26
N ASP A 61 1.72 2.48 20.55
CA ASP A 61 1.13 1.19 20.96
C ASP A 61 1.76 -0.01 20.24
N TYR A 62 2.78 0.22 19.41
CA TYR A 62 3.61 -0.87 18.88
C TYR A 62 4.24 -1.66 20.03
N LEU A 63 4.12 -2.99 19.96
CA LEU A 63 4.73 -3.91 20.90
C LEU A 63 6.10 -4.31 20.35
N ILE A 64 7.15 -4.03 21.12
CA ILE A 64 8.53 -4.35 20.74
C ILE A 64 8.70 -5.86 20.59
N ASN A 65 9.35 -6.28 19.50
CA ASN A 65 9.60 -7.67 19.13
C ASN A 65 11.10 -7.96 19.01
N VAL A 66 11.42 -9.26 18.97
CA VAL A 66 12.77 -9.76 18.68
C VAL A 66 13.22 -9.25 17.31
N GLY A 67 14.47 -8.77 17.23
CA GLY A 67 15.07 -8.25 15.99
C GLY A 67 14.72 -6.79 15.66
N ASP A 68 13.92 -6.12 16.50
CA ASP A 68 13.74 -4.67 16.39
C ASP A 68 15.03 -3.93 16.79
N ILE A 69 15.18 -2.71 16.27
CA ILE A 69 16.34 -1.85 16.57
C ILE A 69 15.90 -0.67 17.41
N VAL A 70 16.50 -0.53 18.58
CA VAL A 70 16.29 0.57 19.53
C VAL A 70 17.50 1.49 19.51
N SER A 71 17.31 2.76 19.20
CA SER A 71 18.35 3.78 19.34
C SER A 71 18.36 4.28 20.78
N VAL A 72 19.50 4.13 21.46
CA VAL A 72 19.70 4.58 22.84
C VAL A 72 20.80 5.62 22.88
N LYS A 73 20.53 6.76 23.51
CA LYS A 73 21.52 7.79 23.83
C LYS A 73 21.44 8.13 25.30
N VAL A 74 22.58 8.16 25.95
CA VAL A 74 22.75 8.44 27.36
C VAL A 74 23.82 9.51 27.51
N TRP A 75 23.56 10.50 28.37
CA TRP A 75 24.52 11.56 28.70
C TRP A 75 24.42 11.96 30.18
N GLY A 76 25.42 12.72 30.66
CA GLY A 76 25.57 13.11 32.06
C GLY A 76 26.70 12.32 32.72
N ALA A 77 26.40 11.57 33.78
CA ALA A 77 27.41 10.76 34.49
C ALA A 77 27.94 9.56 33.69
N PHE A 78 27.26 9.19 32.61
CA PHE A 78 27.71 8.15 31.68
C PHE A 78 27.30 8.54 30.26
N GLU A 79 28.24 8.49 29.33
CA GLU A 79 28.00 8.75 27.92
C GLU A 79 27.98 7.45 27.13
N PHE A 80 26.89 7.24 26.40
CA PHE A 80 26.73 6.06 25.54
C PHE A 80 25.74 6.39 24.43
N SER A 81 26.06 6.01 23.20
CA SER A 81 25.16 6.18 22.07
C SER A 81 25.32 4.99 21.13
N SER A 82 24.26 4.20 20.96
CA SER A 82 24.29 3.05 20.07
C SER A 82 22.88 2.64 19.64
N ASP A 83 22.83 1.94 18.51
CA ASP A 83 21.63 1.24 18.06
C ASP A 83 21.73 -0.22 18.50
N LEU A 84 20.80 -0.63 19.35
CA LEU A 84 20.77 -1.95 19.97
C LEU A 84 19.67 -2.78 19.35
N THR A 85 20.01 -4.00 18.96
CA THR A 85 19.03 -4.96 18.44
C THR A 85 18.45 -5.76 19.60
N VAL A 86 17.12 -5.95 19.60
CA VAL A 86 16.44 -6.83 20.54
C VAL A 86 16.85 -8.28 20.22
N ASP A 87 17.51 -8.94 21.16
CA ASP A 87 17.99 -10.30 20.99
C ASP A 87 16.86 -11.35 20.97
N LYS A 88 17.23 -12.62 20.82
CA LYS A 88 16.29 -13.76 20.74
C LYS A 88 15.51 -13.98 22.04
N GLN A 89 16.03 -13.51 23.17
CA GLN A 89 15.41 -13.57 24.49
C GLN A 89 14.48 -12.36 24.73
N GLY A 90 14.50 -11.38 23.83
CA GLY A 90 13.69 -10.19 23.93
C GLY A 90 14.34 -9.07 24.74
N ASN A 91 15.66 -9.11 24.92
CA ASN A 91 16.44 -8.15 25.69
C ASN A 91 17.26 -7.23 24.78
N ILE A 92 17.67 -6.10 25.34
CA ILE A 92 18.82 -5.35 24.84
C ILE A 92 19.92 -5.34 25.91
N PHE A 93 21.17 -5.26 25.49
CA PHE A 93 22.30 -5.14 26.40
C PHE A 93 22.80 -3.69 26.46
N LEU A 94 22.79 -3.10 27.65
CA LEU A 94 23.44 -1.81 27.90
C LEU A 94 24.74 -2.02 28.70
N PRO A 95 25.88 -1.46 28.27
CA PRO A 95 27.10 -1.50 29.06
C PRO A 95 26.88 -0.94 30.47
N LYS A 96 27.48 -1.57 31.48
CA LYS A 96 27.35 -1.27 32.93
C LYS A 96 25.97 -1.53 33.55
N VAL A 97 24.89 -1.53 32.78
CA VAL A 97 23.53 -1.80 33.26
C VAL A 97 23.18 -3.28 33.20
N GLY A 98 23.61 -3.95 32.13
CA GLY A 98 23.25 -5.33 31.82
C GLY A 98 22.06 -5.43 30.86
N GLU A 99 21.35 -6.55 30.97
CA GLU A 99 20.20 -6.87 30.13
C GLU A 99 18.95 -6.09 30.54
N ILE A 100 18.16 -5.66 29.56
CA ILE A 100 16.88 -4.98 29.75
C ILE A 100 15.85 -5.66 28.86
N GLN A 101 14.87 -6.32 29.48
CA GLN A 101 13.74 -6.94 28.77
C GLN A 101 12.84 -5.89 28.13
N LEU A 102 12.68 -5.98 26.81
CA LEU A 102 11.82 -5.11 26.01
C LEU A 102 10.71 -5.84 25.26
N LEU A 103 10.80 -7.16 25.06
CA LEU A 103 9.75 -7.93 24.36
C LEU A 103 8.36 -7.68 24.94
N GLY A 104 7.40 -7.36 24.07
CA GLY A 104 6.01 -7.06 24.44
C GLY A 104 5.82 -5.70 25.12
N LEU A 105 6.89 -4.93 25.33
CA LEU A 105 6.78 -3.58 25.87
C LEU A 105 6.21 -2.64 24.80
N LYS A 106 5.21 -1.83 25.16
CA LYS A 106 4.71 -0.77 24.28
C LYS A 106 5.81 0.27 24.05
N ASN A 107 5.97 0.72 22.81
CA ASN A 107 6.97 1.73 22.43
C ASN A 107 6.90 3.00 23.31
N LYS A 108 5.70 3.43 23.72
CA LYS A 108 5.54 4.57 24.65
C LYS A 108 6.21 4.39 26.02
N LEU A 109 6.46 3.15 26.45
CA LEU A 109 7.10 2.81 27.73
C LEU A 109 8.61 2.52 27.57
N LEU A 110 9.14 2.53 26.35
CA LEU A 110 10.53 2.20 26.07
C LEU A 110 11.52 3.07 26.84
N LYS A 111 11.36 4.39 26.73
CA LYS A 111 12.22 5.36 27.42
C LYS A 111 12.19 5.14 28.94
N SER A 112 11.00 5.02 29.53
CA SER A 112 10.87 4.89 30.98
C SER A 112 11.44 3.58 31.51
N LYS A 113 11.32 2.47 30.76
CA LYS A 113 11.93 1.18 31.09
C LYS A 113 13.46 1.25 31.14
N ILE A 114 14.08 1.85 30.12
CA ILE A 114 15.53 2.00 30.06
C ILE A 114 15.99 2.98 31.14
N GLU A 115 15.32 4.11 31.30
CA GLU A 115 15.63 5.11 32.32
C GLU A 115 15.55 4.52 33.75
N SER A 116 14.53 3.71 34.04
CA SER A 116 14.40 3.02 35.33
C SER A 116 15.55 2.04 35.58
N SER A 117 16.01 1.34 34.53
CA SER A 117 17.13 0.39 34.64
C SER A 117 18.45 1.13 34.87
N MET A 118 18.65 2.27 34.21
CA MET A 118 19.82 3.14 34.41
C MET A 118 19.89 3.69 35.84
N LYS A 119 18.76 4.16 36.38
CA LYS A 119 18.70 4.75 37.74
C LYS A 119 19.02 3.74 38.86
N LYS A 120 18.95 2.44 38.60
CA LYS A 120 19.36 1.41 39.58
C LYS A 120 20.87 1.28 39.70
N VAL A 121 21.61 1.66 38.68
CA VAL A 121 23.07 1.50 38.60
C VAL A 121 23.78 2.83 38.81
N PHE A 122 23.21 3.93 38.30
CA PHE A 122 23.79 5.25 38.39
C PHE A 122 23.01 6.13 39.36
N ASN A 123 23.66 6.51 40.47
CA ASN A 123 23.10 7.43 41.47
C ASN A 123 23.23 8.91 41.11
N GLN A 124 23.91 9.22 40.00
CA GLN A 124 24.19 10.58 39.53
C GLN A 124 23.23 10.97 38.39
N ASN A 125 23.21 12.25 38.02
CA ASN A 125 22.39 12.80 36.94
C ASN A 125 22.70 12.12 35.60
N VAL A 126 21.89 11.11 35.25
CA VAL A 126 21.92 10.43 33.96
C VAL A 126 20.64 10.74 33.21
N TYR A 127 20.80 11.12 31.95
CA TYR A 127 19.70 11.42 31.05
C TYR A 127 19.66 10.40 29.93
N VAL A 128 18.46 10.00 29.54
CA VAL A 128 18.25 8.93 28.56
C VAL A 128 17.31 9.42 27.47
N TYR A 129 17.73 9.21 26.23
CA TYR A 129 16.89 9.19 25.04
C TYR A 129 16.80 7.75 24.54
N ALA A 130 15.59 7.30 24.24
CA ALA A 130 15.37 6.01 23.62
C ALA A 130 14.23 6.09 22.60
N ASN A 131 14.42 5.49 21.44
CA ASN A 131 13.42 5.44 20.38
C ASN A 131 13.54 4.12 19.60
N LEU A 132 12.41 3.58 19.15
CA LEU A 132 12.36 2.46 18.22
C LEU A 132 12.74 2.93 16.80
N LYS A 133 13.99 2.67 16.40
CA LYS A 133 14.56 3.10 15.12
C LYS A 133 14.02 2.28 13.94
N GLN A 134 13.93 0.98 14.11
CA GLN A 134 13.41 0.07 13.09
C GLN A 134 12.59 -1.01 13.77
N TYR A 135 11.43 -1.31 13.20
CA TYR A 135 10.57 -2.41 13.60
C TYR A 135 10.45 -3.43 12.48
N GLN A 136 10.20 -4.69 12.84
CA GLN A 136 9.92 -5.72 11.84
C GLN A 136 8.58 -5.46 11.13
N PRO A 137 8.55 -5.46 9.78
CA PRO A 137 7.31 -5.26 9.02
C PRO A 137 6.41 -6.49 9.13
N ILE A 138 5.11 -6.27 9.33
CA ILE A 138 4.09 -7.32 9.24
C ILE A 138 3.52 -7.31 7.82
N SER A 139 3.51 -8.47 7.18
CA SER A 139 2.89 -8.65 5.85
C SER A 139 1.52 -9.28 6.00
N VAL A 140 0.51 -8.63 5.42
CA VAL A 140 -0.86 -9.17 5.32
C VAL A 140 -1.06 -9.67 3.89
N PHE A 141 -1.46 -10.93 3.74
CA PHE A 141 -1.83 -11.51 2.45
C PHE A 141 -3.35 -11.64 2.36
N VAL A 142 -3.95 -10.98 1.37
CA VAL A 142 -5.39 -11.07 1.11
C VAL A 142 -5.60 -12.00 -0.08
N SER A 143 -6.51 -12.97 0.05
CA SER A 143 -6.88 -13.90 -1.03
C SER A 143 -8.37 -13.84 -1.31
N GLY A 144 -8.78 -14.25 -2.53
CA GLY A 144 -10.18 -14.24 -2.99
C GLY A 144 -10.46 -13.26 -4.13
N ALA A 145 -11.73 -13.00 -4.42
CA ALA A 145 -12.17 -12.09 -5.49
C ALA A 145 -12.07 -10.62 -5.05
N VAL A 146 -10.85 -10.10 -4.95
CA VAL A 146 -10.57 -8.66 -4.87
C VAL A 146 -10.47 -8.09 -6.29
N LYS A 147 -11.10 -6.95 -6.57
CA LYS A 147 -11.02 -6.22 -7.84
C LYS A 147 -10.38 -4.86 -7.64
#